data_AF-A0A9D9S866-F1
#
_entry.id   AF-A0A9D9S866-F1
#
_cell.length_a   1.000
_cell.length_b   1.000
_cell.length_c   1.000
_cell.angle_alpha   90.00
_cell.angle_beta   90.00
_cell.angle_gamma   90.00
#
_symmetry.space_group_name_H-M   'P 1'
#
loop_
_entity.id
_entity.type
_entity.pdbx_description
1 polymer ?
#
loop_
_entity_poly.entity_id
_entity_poly.type
_entity_poly.pdbx_seq_one_letter_code
_entity_poly.pdbx_strand_id
1 'polypeptide(L)'
;MHAHVTTPELHVRIGGDGRIECRSSQTADAPALSIAPDFFGAPDSADAQRALGRFVFSLLQGLQTSGQTAPAPDAAASRDDGPQALYDKFVEMQTQAMKEYSSSLLAAAEQSLQQSAAAGYAPALDALKDWPSIRTVADMLIARGPEQPR
;
A
#
# COMPACT_ATOMS: atom_id res chain seq x y z
N MET A 1 -18.31 17.26 -29.18
CA MET A 1 -18.58 15.85 -28.85
C MET A 1 -18.13 15.62 -27.42
N HIS A 2 -19.06 15.57 -26.46
CA HIS A 2 -18.73 15.29 -25.07
C HIS A 2 -18.61 13.77 -24.89
N ALA A 3 -17.46 13.30 -24.40
CA ALA A 3 -17.27 11.91 -24.03
C ALA A 3 -18.15 11.58 -22.83
N HIS A 4 -19.02 10.58 -22.98
CA HIS A 4 -19.81 10.04 -21.90
C HIS A 4 -18.85 9.26 -20.99
N VAL A 5 -18.51 9.80 -19.83
CA VAL A 5 -17.73 9.06 -18.83
C VAL A 5 -18.68 8.05 -18.20
N THR A 6 -18.55 6.79 -18.57
CA THR A 6 -19.22 5.68 -17.91
C THR A 6 -18.45 5.38 -16.62
N THR A 7 -19.06 5.64 -15.47
CA THR A 7 -18.48 5.24 -14.18
C THR A 7 -18.38 3.72 -14.14
N PRO A 8 -17.21 3.14 -13.83
CA PRO A 8 -17.11 1.69 -13.68
C PRO A 8 -17.92 1.24 -12.46
N GLU A 9 -18.93 0.39 -12.69
CA GLU A 9 -19.78 -0.18 -11.64
C GLU A 9 -19.37 -1.63 -11.33
N LEU A 10 -19.15 -1.93 -10.05
CA LEU A 10 -18.91 -3.29 -9.58
C LEU A 10 -20.20 -3.86 -8.98
N HIS A 11 -20.67 -4.97 -9.53
CA HIS A 11 -21.79 -5.72 -9.01
C HIS A 11 -21.27 -6.87 -8.14
N VAL A 12 -21.64 -6.87 -6.87
CA VAL A 12 -21.34 -7.95 -5.93
C VAL A 12 -22.65 -8.65 -5.56
N ARG A 13 -22.69 -9.97 -5.73
CA ARG A 13 -23.82 -10.82 -5.36
C ARG A 13 -23.36 -11.94 -4.44
N ILE A 14 -24.19 -12.31 -3.49
CA ILE A 14 -23.98 -13.50 -2.65
C ILE A 14 -25.01 -14.54 -3.11
N GLY A 15 -24.53 -15.70 -3.57
CA GLY A 15 -25.37 -16.83 -3.96
C GLY A 15 -26.02 -17.50 -2.75
N GLY A 16 -27.08 -18.27 -2.99
CA GLY A 16 -27.75 -19.03 -1.93
C GLY A 16 -26.87 -20.12 -1.29
N ASP A 17 -25.76 -20.46 -1.94
CA ASP A 17 -24.69 -21.35 -1.48
C ASP A 17 -23.59 -20.60 -0.68
N GLY A 18 -23.75 -19.30 -0.44
CA GLY A 18 -22.80 -18.46 0.30
C GLY A 18 -21.61 -17.98 -0.53
N ARG A 19 -21.57 -18.31 -1.82
CA ARG A 19 -20.51 -17.92 -2.75
C ARG A 19 -20.64 -16.45 -3.13
N ILE A 20 -19.52 -15.73 -3.13
CA ILE A 20 -19.49 -14.33 -3.54
C ILE A 20 -19.14 -14.27 -5.03
N GLU A 21 -19.99 -13.61 -5.81
CA GLU A 21 -19.75 -13.32 -7.23
C GLU A 21 -19.52 -11.82 -7.40
N CYS A 22 -18.39 -11.46 -8.01
CA CYS A 22 -18.04 -10.08 -8.35
C CYS A 22 -17.96 -9.92 -9.87
N ARG A 23 -18.65 -8.92 -10.43
CA ARG A 23 -18.69 -8.64 -11.88
C ARG A 23 -18.51 -7.15 -12.15
N SER A 24 -17.75 -6.80 -13.18
CA SER A 24 -17.51 -5.42 -13.64
C SER A 24 -18.56 -4.91 -14.63
N SER A 25 -19.52 -5.75 -15.01
CA SER A 25 -20.63 -5.41 -15.88
C SER A 25 -21.89 -6.13 -15.42
N GLN A 26 -23.04 -5.49 -15.66
CA GLN A 26 -24.36 -6.05 -15.39
C GLN A 26 -24.74 -7.17 -16.39
N THR A 27 -23.98 -7.37 -17.47
CA THR A 27 -24.25 -8.41 -18.46
C THR A 27 -23.98 -9.81 -17.89
N ALA A 28 -24.95 -10.71 -18.04
CA ALA A 28 -24.90 -12.06 -17.48
C ALA A 28 -23.73 -12.91 -18.01
N ASP A 29 -23.21 -12.59 -19.20
CA ASP A 29 -22.12 -13.28 -19.90
C ASP A 29 -20.72 -12.72 -19.55
N ALA A 30 -20.65 -11.61 -18.80
CA ALA A 30 -19.38 -11.03 -18.42
C ALA A 30 -18.62 -11.94 -17.43
N PRO A 31 -17.28 -11.99 -17.49
CA PRO A 31 -16.47 -12.81 -16.59
C PRO A 31 -16.72 -12.40 -15.14
N ALA A 32 -17.03 -13.40 -14.30
CA ALA A 32 -17.30 -13.22 -12.89
C ALA A 32 -16.17 -13.85 -12.06
N LEU A 33 -15.65 -13.08 -11.10
CA LEU A 33 -14.81 -13.66 -10.05
C LEU A 33 -15.73 -14.35 -9.05
N SER A 34 -15.53 -15.64 -8.83
CA SER A 34 -16.32 -16.45 -7.91
C SER A 34 -15.47 -16.92 -6.73
N ILE A 35 -15.92 -16.61 -5.53
CA ILE A 35 -15.15 -16.82 -4.28
C ILE A 35 -15.96 -17.75 -3.39
N ALA A 36 -15.33 -18.86 -3.00
CA ALA A 36 -15.92 -19.82 -2.10
C ALA A 36 -16.08 -19.22 -0.68
N PRO A 37 -17.10 -19.61 0.09
CA PRO A 37 -17.34 -19.06 1.43
C PRO A 37 -16.19 -19.34 2.40
N ASP A 38 -15.48 -20.45 2.23
CA ASP A 38 -14.31 -20.86 3.02
C ASP A 38 -13.01 -20.15 2.63
N PHE A 39 -12.99 -19.38 1.54
CA PHE A 39 -11.79 -18.71 1.02
C PHE A 39 -11.12 -17.79 2.05
N PHE A 40 -11.90 -17.11 2.87
CA PHE A 40 -11.38 -16.22 3.91
C PHE A 40 -11.10 -16.93 5.24
N GLY A 41 -11.42 -18.23 5.34
CA GLY A 41 -11.37 -19.01 6.57
C GLY A 41 -12.70 -19.03 7.32
N ALA A 42 -12.66 -19.36 8.61
CA ALA A 42 -13.87 -19.47 9.43
C ALA A 42 -14.57 -18.10 9.56
N PRO A 43 -15.91 -18.02 9.43
CA PRO A 43 -16.64 -16.75 9.40
C PRO A 43 -16.51 -15.94 10.70
N ASP A 44 -16.34 -16.60 11.84
CA ASP A 44 -16.14 -15.96 13.15
C ASP A 44 -14.68 -15.60 13.45
N SER A 45 -13.77 -15.84 12.49
CA SER A 45 -12.36 -15.51 12.66
C SER A 45 -12.11 -14.03 12.39
N ALA A 46 -11.41 -13.37 13.33
CA ALA A 46 -10.89 -12.03 13.13
C ALA A 46 -9.98 -11.94 11.89
N ASP A 47 -9.29 -13.03 11.54
CA ASP A 47 -8.44 -13.08 10.34
C ASP A 47 -9.26 -13.17 9.06
N ALA A 48 -10.43 -13.83 9.09
CA ALA A 48 -11.36 -13.83 7.96
C ALA A 48 -11.93 -12.43 7.70
N GLN A 49 -12.25 -11.69 8.77
CA GLN A 49 -12.70 -10.29 8.66
C GLN A 49 -11.59 -9.38 8.10
N ARG A 50 -10.34 -9.54 8.54
CA ARG A 50 -9.19 -8.81 7.99
C ARG A 50 -8.94 -9.15 6.52
N ALA A 51 -9.00 -10.43 6.17
CA ALA A 51 -8.81 -10.89 4.79
C ALA A 51 -9.91 -10.37 3.86
N LEU A 52 -11.17 -10.38 4.31
CA LEU A 52 -12.29 -9.78 3.59
C LEU A 52 -12.11 -8.27 3.41
N GLY A 53 -11.71 -7.55 4.46
CA GLY A 53 -11.46 -6.11 4.39
C GLY A 53 -10.37 -5.76 3.38
N ARG A 54 -9.24 -6.49 3.38
CA ARG A 54 -8.16 -6.33 2.39
C ARG A 54 -8.64 -6.63 0.97
N PHE A 55 -9.50 -7.64 0.81
CA PHE A 55 -10.05 -8.04 -0.47
C PHE A 55 -10.99 -6.97 -1.05
N VAL A 56 -11.95 -6.47 -0.27
CA VAL A 56 -12.86 -5.39 -0.68
C VAL A 56 -12.07 -4.13 -1.02
N PHE A 57 -11.07 -3.79 -0.21
CA PHE A 57 -10.21 -2.63 -0.48
C PHE A 57 -9.42 -2.79 -1.79
N SER A 58 -8.91 -3.98 -2.06
CA SER A 58 -8.22 -4.29 -3.32
C SER A 58 -9.15 -4.21 -4.54
N LEU A 59 -10.41 -4.65 -4.41
CA LEU A 59 -11.42 -4.49 -5.46
C LEU A 59 -11.71 -3.02 -5.74
N LEU A 60 -11.92 -2.21 -4.70
CA LEU A 60 -12.17 -0.78 -4.85
C LEU A 60 -10.99 -0.07 -5.52
N GLN A 61 -9.76 -0.40 -5.11
CA GLN A 61 -8.55 0.10 -5.77
C GLN A 61 -8.46 -0.32 -7.24
N GLY A 62 -8.80 -1.58 -7.55
CA GLY A 62 -8.81 -2.09 -8.93
C GLY A 62 -9.84 -1.44 -9.84
N LEU A 63 -10.97 -0.96 -9.28
CA LEU A 63 -11.96 -0.19 -10.05
C LEU A 63 -11.47 1.22 -10.38
N GLN A 64 -10.69 1.85 -9.49
CA GLN A 64 -10.06 3.14 -9.77
C GLN A 64 -9.03 3.02 -10.91
N THR A 65 -8.39 1.86 -11.05
CA THR A 65 -7.42 1.60 -12.12
C THR A 65 -8.06 1.08 -13.41
N SER A 66 -9.36 0.76 -13.45
CA SER A 66 -10.03 0.24 -14.65
C SER A 66 -10.20 1.27 -15.79
N GLY A 67 -9.91 2.55 -15.54
CA GLY A 67 -9.74 3.58 -16.56
C GLY A 67 -8.29 3.71 -17.09
N GLN A 68 -7.37 2.88 -16.59
CA GLN A 68 -5.96 2.88 -16.96
C GLN A 68 -5.61 1.47 -17.46
N THR A 69 -5.37 1.39 -18.77
CA THR A 69 -4.94 0.17 -19.46
C THR A 69 -3.77 -0.49 -18.69
N ALA A 70 -3.91 -1.79 -18.45
CA ALA A 70 -2.99 -2.61 -17.65
C ALA A 70 -1.52 -2.50 -18.06
N PRO A 71 -0.59 -2.82 -17.12
CA PRO A 71 0.59 -3.58 -17.50
C PRO A 71 0.72 -4.91 -16.74
N ALA A 72 1.41 -5.82 -17.43
CA ALA A 72 1.76 -7.19 -17.09
C ALA A 72 2.53 -7.34 -15.76
N PRO A 73 2.60 -8.56 -15.18
CA PRO A 73 3.38 -8.83 -13.99
C PRO A 73 4.87 -8.78 -14.32
N ASP A 74 5.68 -8.41 -13.33
CA ASP A 74 7.13 -8.21 -13.39
C ASP A 74 7.63 -6.93 -14.08
N ALA A 75 7.45 -5.81 -13.38
CA ALA A 75 8.48 -4.77 -13.26
C ALA A 75 8.20 -3.90 -12.04
N ALA A 76 9.16 -3.83 -11.13
CA ALA A 76 9.22 -2.77 -10.14
C ALA A 76 9.27 -1.41 -10.85
N ALA A 77 8.22 -0.59 -10.75
CA ALA A 77 8.30 0.86 -10.90
C ALA A 77 6.94 1.51 -10.62
N SER A 78 6.92 2.38 -9.63
CA SER A 78 6.04 3.54 -9.52
C SER A 78 4.55 3.25 -9.47
N ARG A 79 4.12 2.59 -8.38
CA ARG A 79 2.87 3.03 -7.74
C ARG A 79 3.14 4.50 -7.42
N ASP A 80 2.32 5.42 -7.93
CA ASP A 80 2.36 6.82 -7.52
C ASP A 80 1.91 6.83 -6.05
N ASP A 81 2.83 6.45 -5.17
CA ASP A 81 2.66 6.48 -3.74
C ASP A 81 2.54 7.96 -3.43
N GLY A 82 1.30 8.40 -3.19
CA GLY A 82 1.03 9.80 -2.92
C GLY A 82 1.97 10.32 -1.81
N PRO A 83 2.22 11.65 -1.75
CA PRO A 83 3.18 12.26 -0.84
C PRO A 83 3.16 11.70 0.60
N GLN A 84 1.97 11.42 1.12
CA GLN A 84 1.77 10.81 2.43
C GLN A 84 2.29 9.37 2.53
N ALA A 85 2.04 8.51 1.54
CA ALA A 85 2.49 7.11 1.54
C ALA A 85 4.03 7.02 1.51
N LEU A 86 4.69 7.93 0.78
CA LEU A 86 6.15 8.05 0.78
C LEU A 86 6.69 8.46 2.16
N TYR A 87 5.97 9.33 2.88
CA TYR A 87 6.33 9.71 4.24
C TYR A 87 6.12 8.56 5.24
N ASP A 88 5.01 7.84 5.16
CA ASP A 88 4.75 6.68 6.01
C ASP A 88 5.82 5.60 5.81
N LYS A 89 6.22 5.37 4.55
CA LYS A 89 7.32 4.46 4.20
C LYS A 89 8.67 4.91 4.77
N PHE A 90 8.94 6.22 4.78
CA PHE A 90 10.12 6.77 5.45
C PHE A 90 10.12 6.44 6.95
N VAL A 91 9.01 6.64 7.66
CA VAL A 91 8.88 6.36 9.10
C VAL A 91 9.11 4.88 9.39
N GLU A 92 8.53 3.99 8.59
CA GLU A 92 8.70 2.55 8.71
C GLU A 92 10.17 2.14 8.50
N MET A 93 10.78 2.59 7.40
CA MET A 93 12.17 2.25 7.08
C MET A 93 13.16 2.86 8.09
N GLN A 94 12.92 4.08 8.59
CA GLN A 94 13.73 4.67 9.65
C GLN A 94 13.65 3.82 10.93
N THR A 95 12.44 3.43 11.33
CA THR A 95 12.24 2.58 12.52
C THR A 95 12.97 1.24 12.36
N GLN A 96 12.91 0.64 11.17
CA GLN A 96 13.60 -0.62 10.89
C GLN A 96 15.11 -0.45 10.83
N ALA A 97 15.61 0.62 10.22
CA ALA A 97 17.03 0.95 10.17
C ALA A 97 17.63 1.09 11.58
N MET A 98 16.89 1.71 12.50
CA MET A 98 17.31 1.86 13.90
C MET A 98 17.28 0.55 14.68
N LYS A 99 16.33 -0.36 14.40
CA LYS A 99 16.27 -1.69 15.02
C LYS A 99 17.38 -2.61 14.53
N GLU A 100 17.65 -2.58 13.23
CA GLU A 100 18.62 -3.45 12.58
C GLU A 100 20.03 -2.86 12.52
N TYR A 101 20.21 -1.62 12.98
CA TYR A 101 21.46 -0.87 12.86
C TYR A 101 21.96 -0.85 11.40
N SER A 102 21.07 -0.51 10.47
CA SER A 102 21.33 -0.59 9.02
C SER A 102 21.39 0.79 8.38
N SER A 103 22.60 1.20 7.98
CA SER A 103 22.82 2.46 7.27
C SER A 103 22.20 2.45 5.86
N SER A 104 22.16 1.30 5.20
CA SER A 104 21.52 1.12 3.90
C SER A 104 20.00 1.34 3.96
N LEU A 105 19.34 0.86 5.02
CA LEU A 105 17.90 1.12 5.25
C LEU A 105 17.66 2.59 5.58
N LEU A 106 18.55 3.23 6.35
CA LEU A 106 18.44 4.65 6.66
C LEU A 106 18.57 5.53 5.39
N ALA A 107 19.49 5.18 4.48
CA ALA A 107 19.64 5.87 3.21
C ALA A 107 18.41 5.70 2.29
N ALA A 108 17.79 4.51 2.27
CA ALA A 108 16.55 4.27 1.54
C ALA A 108 15.37 5.06 2.14
N ALA A 109 15.29 5.16 3.47
CA ALA A 109 14.31 5.97 4.18
C ALA A 109 14.40 7.44 3.76
N GLU A 110 15.61 8.00 3.74
CA GLU A 110 15.86 9.38 3.31
C GLU A 110 15.39 9.66 1.88
N GLN A 111 15.61 8.73 0.94
CA GLN A 111 15.12 8.91 -0.42
C GLN A 111 13.59 9.01 -0.49
N SER A 112 12.88 8.23 0.33
CA SER A 112 11.42 8.31 0.40
C SER A 112 10.95 9.63 1.03
N LEU A 113 11.66 10.12 2.05
CA LEU A 113 11.40 11.43 2.65
C LEU A 113 11.59 12.58 1.63
N GLN A 114 12.68 12.55 0.86
CA GLN A 114 12.96 13.56 -0.17
C GLN A 114 11.91 13.57 -1.28
N GLN A 115 11.45 12.39 -1.71
CA GLN A 115 10.40 12.26 -2.71
C GLN A 115 9.05 12.78 -2.19
N SER A 116 8.70 12.47 -0.95
CA SER A 116 7.50 13.00 -0.28
C SER A 116 7.51 14.53 -0.19
N ALA A 117 8.66 15.10 0.18
CA ALA A 117 8.85 16.55 0.27
C ALA A 117 8.83 17.23 -1.11
N ALA A 118 9.44 16.62 -2.12
CA ALA A 118 9.39 17.11 -3.50
C ALA A 118 7.96 17.13 -4.06
N ALA A 119 7.10 16.22 -3.60
CA ALA A 119 5.67 16.20 -3.88
C ALA A 119 4.85 17.22 -3.05
N GLY A 120 5.49 18.04 -2.20
CA GLY A 120 4.85 19.12 -1.45
C GLY A 120 4.17 18.70 -0.15
N TYR A 121 4.50 17.52 0.40
CA TYR A 121 3.91 17.08 1.66
C TYR A 121 4.45 17.90 2.84
N ALA A 122 3.59 18.68 3.49
CA ALA A 122 3.99 19.56 4.57
C ALA A 122 4.74 18.85 5.73
N PRO A 123 4.32 17.66 6.19
CA PRO A 123 5.07 16.93 7.22
C PRO A 123 6.46 16.47 6.77
N ALA A 124 6.63 16.08 5.50
CA ALA A 124 7.94 15.70 4.98
C ALA A 124 8.88 16.89 4.84
N LEU A 125 8.35 18.03 4.38
CA LEU A 125 9.08 19.30 4.31
C LEU A 125 9.55 19.76 5.69
N ASP A 126 8.71 19.57 6.71
CA ASP A 126 9.08 19.90 8.09
C ASP A 126 10.14 18.95 8.64
N ALA A 127 9.94 17.63 8.47
CA ALA A 127 10.91 16.62 8.88
C ALA A 127 12.28 16.79 8.21
N LEU A 128 12.35 17.25 6.95
CA LEU A 128 13.62 17.54 6.26
C LEU A 128 14.43 18.66 6.90
N LYS A 129 13.81 19.59 7.65
CA LYS A 129 14.55 20.66 8.33
C LYS A 129 15.43 20.11 9.44
N ASP A 130 14.90 19.17 10.21
CA ASP A 130 15.58 18.55 11.35
C ASP A 130 16.35 17.28 10.95
N TRP A 131 16.07 16.73 9.77
CA TRP A 131 16.64 15.49 9.26
C TRP A 131 18.19 15.44 9.29
N PRO A 132 18.95 16.48 8.91
CA PRO A 132 20.42 16.42 8.95
C PRO A 132 20.98 16.15 10.36
N SER A 133 20.37 16.76 11.38
CA SER A 133 20.72 16.55 12.78
C SER A 133 20.34 15.14 13.25
N ILE A 134 19.13 14.70 12.92
CA ILE A 134 18.62 13.36 13.26
C ILE A 134 19.47 12.28 12.61
N ARG A 135 19.81 12.45 11.33
CA ARG A 135 20.63 11.51 10.55
C ARG A 135 22.00 11.33 11.16
N THR A 136 22.65 12.42 11.58
CA THR A 136 23.98 12.35 12.22
C THR A 136 23.92 11.49 13.49
N VAL A 137 22.87 11.64 14.31
CA VAL A 137 22.66 10.82 15.50
C VAL A 137 22.33 9.37 15.15
N ALA A 138 21.50 9.14 14.14
CA ALA A 138 21.14 7.81 13.66
C ALA A 138 22.37 7.06 13.12
N ASP A 139 23.22 7.71 12.32
CA ASP A 139 24.48 7.15 11.83
C ASP A 139 25.43 6.79 12.99
N MET A 140 25.54 7.65 14.02
CA MET A 140 26.32 7.34 15.22
C MET A 140 25.77 6.13 15.99
N LEU A 141 24.44 6.03 16.14
CA LEU A 141 23.78 4.91 16.83
C LEU A 141 23.93 3.61 16.03
N ILE A 142 23.78 3.67 14.71
CA ILE A 142 24.00 2.54 13.80
C ILE A 142 25.46 2.07 13.87
N ALA A 143 26.43 2.99 13.82
CA ALA A 143 27.85 2.66 13.92
C ALA A 143 28.24 2.08 15.29
N ARG A 144 27.54 2.49 16.36
CA ARG A 144 27.73 1.94 17.71
C ARG A 144 27.24 0.49 17.81
N GLY A 145 26.28 0.09 16.99
CA GLY A 145 25.68 -1.24 17.00
C GLY A 145 24.83 -1.52 18.25
N PRO A 146 24.24 -2.72 18.36
CA PRO A 146 23.46 -3.08 19.54
C PRO A 146 24.34 -3.03 20.79
N GLU A 147 23.87 -2.37 21.84
CA GLU A 147 24.54 -2.43 23.15
C GLU A 147 24.63 -3.89 23.57
N GLN A 148 25.83 -4.48 23.49
CA GLN A 148 26.06 -5.83 24.00
C GLN A 148 25.78 -5.79 25.50
N PRO A 149 24.78 -6.55 26.00
CA PRO A 149 24.62 -6.69 27.43
C PRO A 149 25.90 -7.34 27.98
N ARG A 150 26.57 -6.64 28.91
CA ARG A 150 27.69 -7.19 29.68
C ARG A 150 27.20 -8.25 30.67
#